data_AF-X1T0T8-F1
#
_entry.id   AF-X1T0T8-F1
#
_cell.length_a   1.000
_cell.length_b   1.000
_cell.length_c   1.000
_cell.angle_alpha   90.00
_cell.angle_beta   90.00
_cell.angle_gamma   90.00
#
_symmetry.space_group_name_H-M   'P 1'
#
loop_
_entity.id
_entity.type
_entity.pdbx_description
1 polymer ?
#
loop_
_entity_poly.entity_id
_entity_poly.type
_entity_poly.pdbx_seq_one_letter_code
_entity_poly.pdbx_strand_id
1 'polypeptide(L)'
;EEGLFLQRIICDIKAAVCVDIGLGYGVSSLFICDALAKTANANACLITIDPKQLSPEKGIGYLIRKERKGIGLNNLRKAGYEEVIKFYEAPSHLVLPKLED
;
A
#
# COMPACT_ATOMS: atom_id res chain seq x y z
N GLU A 1 -3.64 4.47 -16.19
CA GLU A 1 -2.70 5.58 -16.46
C GLU A 1 -2.00 6.04 -15.18
N GLU A 2 -2.76 6.39 -14.13
CA GLU A 2 -2.19 6.81 -12.83
C GLU A 2 -1.19 5.82 -12.21
N GLY A 3 -1.45 4.52 -12.28
CA GLY A 3 -0.51 3.51 -11.79
C GLY A 3 0.86 3.54 -12.50
N LEU A 4 0.87 3.72 -13.82
CA LEU A 4 2.12 3.84 -14.60
C LEU A 4 2.87 5.13 -14.26
N PHE A 5 2.14 6.21 -13.96
CA PHE A 5 2.73 7.45 -13.48
C PHE A 5 3.45 7.25 -12.13
N LEU A 6 2.84 6.52 -11.19
CA LEU A 6 3.49 6.17 -9.92
C LEU A 6 4.77 5.36 -10.14
N GLN A 7 4.73 4.35 -11.02
CA GLN A 7 5.92 3.55 -11.34
C GLN A 7 7.07 4.41 -11.85
N ARG A 8 6.75 5.30 -12.79
CA ARG A 8 7.74 6.20 -13.37
C ARG A 8 8.40 7.05 -12.30
N ILE A 9 7.62 7.69 -11.42
CA ILE A 9 8.17 8.52 -10.34
C ILE A 9 9.10 7.70 -9.43
N ILE A 10 8.67 6.51 -9.00
CA ILE A 10 9.46 5.65 -8.11
C ILE A 10 10.79 5.26 -8.73
N CYS A 11 10.78 4.88 -10.01
CA CYS A 11 11.99 4.54 -10.75
C CYS A 11 12.90 5.76 -10.96
N ASP A 12 12.33 6.91 -11.32
CA ASP A 12 13.07 8.14 -11.61
C ASP A 12 13.80 8.66 -10.36
N ILE A 13 13.13 8.67 -9.20
CA ILE A 13 13.72 9.11 -7.92
C ILE A 13 14.48 7.99 -7.19
N LYS A 14 14.42 6.75 -7.69
CA LYS A 14 14.98 5.55 -7.07
C LYS A 14 14.54 5.39 -5.61
N ALA A 15 13.24 5.51 -5.36
CA ALA A 15 12.71 5.43 -4.01
C ALA A 15 13.09 4.09 -3.35
N ALA A 16 13.55 4.15 -2.10
CA ALA A 16 13.78 2.97 -1.26
C ALA A 16 12.53 2.61 -0.46
N VAL A 17 11.82 3.63 0.05
CA VAL A 17 10.65 3.44 0.90
C VAL A 17 9.51 4.30 0.36
N CYS A 18 8.32 3.72 0.25
CA CYS A 18 7.10 4.42 -0.10
C CYS A 18 6.07 4.27 1.03
N VAL A 19 5.27 5.31 1.26
CA VAL A 19 4.12 5.27 2.16
C VAL A 19 2.84 5.44 1.34
N ASP A 20 1.90 4.50 1.48
CA ASP A 20 0.61 4.49 0.79
C ASP A 20 -0.54 4.50 1.81
N ILE A 21 -1.33 5.57 1.78
CA ILE A 21 -2.43 5.80 2.74
C ILE A 21 -3.75 5.49 2.04
N GLY A 22 -4.43 4.43 2.49
CA GLY A 22 -5.63 3.90 1.88
C GLY A 22 -5.32 2.84 0.83
N LEU A 23 -5.21 1.59 1.27
CA LEU A 23 -4.89 0.44 0.44
C LEU A 23 -6.03 0.07 -0.50
N GLY A 24 -7.28 0.12 -0.03
CA GLY A 24 -8.44 -0.26 -0.84
C GLY A 24 -8.30 -1.65 -1.47
N TYR A 25 -8.39 -1.75 -2.80
CA TYR A 25 -8.19 -3.00 -3.54
C TYR A 25 -6.71 -3.32 -3.85
N GLY A 26 -5.77 -2.47 -3.42
CA GLY A 26 -4.33 -2.66 -3.61
C GLY A 26 -3.81 -2.36 -5.01
N VAL A 27 -4.61 -1.70 -5.86
CA VAL A 27 -4.24 -1.44 -7.26
C VAL A 27 -3.02 -0.53 -7.36
N SER A 28 -3.04 0.64 -6.72
CA SER A 28 -1.88 1.56 -6.66
C SER A 28 -0.66 0.87 -6.08
N SER A 29 -0.85 0.15 -4.98
CA SER A 29 0.20 -0.56 -4.25
C SER A 29 0.88 -1.64 -5.10
N LEU A 30 0.14 -2.33 -5.99
CA LEU A 30 0.74 -3.28 -6.95
C LEU A 30 1.72 -2.59 -7.90
N PHE A 31 1.36 -1.43 -8.44
CA PHE A 31 2.26 -0.65 -9.29
C PHE A 31 3.48 -0.18 -8.51
N ILE A 32 3.29 0.29 -7.27
CA ILE A 32 4.37 0.73 -6.38
C ILE A 32 5.34 -0.42 -6.07
N CYS A 33 4.83 -1.60 -5.67
CA CYS A 33 5.65 -2.77 -5.38
C CYS A 33 6.44 -3.25 -6.61
N ASP A 34 5.81 -3.28 -7.79
CA ASP A 34 6.50 -3.65 -9.03
C ASP A 34 7.64 -2.67 -9.37
N ALA A 35 7.44 -1.38 -9.15
CA ALA A 35 8.49 -0.38 -9.35
C ALA A 35 9.62 -0.51 -8.30
N LEU A 36 9.28 -0.65 -7.02
CA LEU A 36 10.26 -0.86 -5.94
C LEU A 36 11.11 -2.10 -6.18
N ALA A 37 10.52 -3.22 -6.61
CA ALA A 37 11.23 -4.46 -6.91
C ALA A 37 12.27 -4.29 -8.04
N LYS A 38 12.06 -3.35 -8.96
CA LYS A 38 12.99 -3.04 -10.07
C LYS A 38 14.15 -2.13 -9.67
N THR A 39 14.10 -1.48 -8.50
CA THR A 39 15.16 -0.55 -8.07
C THR A 39 16.46 -1.23 -7.61
N ALA A 40 16.46 -2.57 -7.47
CA ALA A 40 17.57 -3.36 -6.91
C ALA A 40 18.06 -2.88 -5.52
N ASN A 41 17.18 -2.19 -4.77
CA ASN A 41 17.49 -1.69 -3.45
C ASN A 41 17.11 -2.73 -2.39
N ALA A 42 18.08 -3.18 -1.60
CA ALA A 42 17.84 -4.16 -0.52
C ALA A 42 16.89 -3.64 0.58
N ASN A 43 16.72 -2.31 0.68
CA ASN A 43 15.82 -1.66 1.63
C ASN A 43 14.46 -1.30 0.99
N ALA A 44 14.16 -1.80 -0.20
CA ALA A 44 12.89 -1.56 -0.90
C ALA A 44 11.69 -1.97 -0.03
N CYS A 45 10.85 -1.02 0.36
CA CYS A 45 9.70 -1.30 1.23
C CYS A 45 8.50 -0.39 0.91
N LEU A 46 7.31 -0.98 0.81
CA LEU A 46 6.04 -0.27 0.81
C LEU A 46 5.40 -0.36 2.20
N ILE A 47 5.24 0.79 2.85
CA ILE A 47 4.44 0.94 4.07
C ILE A 47 3.02 1.31 3.66
N THR A 48 2.06 0.43 3.91
CA THR A 48 0.65 0.64 3.62
C THR A 48 -0.15 0.82 4.90
N ILE A 49 -0.99 1.84 4.94
CA ILE A 49 -1.80 2.20 6.11
C ILE A 49 -3.27 2.26 5.69
N ASP A 50 -4.10 1.36 6.21
CA ASP A 50 -5.54 1.35 5.92
C ASP A 50 -6.33 0.81 7.12
N PRO A 51 -7.15 1.64 7.79
CA PRO A 51 -7.90 1.23 8.99
C PRO A 51 -9.03 0.23 8.73
N LYS A 52 -9.39 -0.05 7.47
CA LYS A 52 -10.60 -0.80 7.12
C LYS A 52 -10.31 -1.96 6.17
N GLN A 53 -9.08 -2.46 6.19
CA GLN A 53 -8.69 -3.49 5.25
C GLN A 53 -9.15 -4.88 5.69
N LEU A 54 -9.00 -5.24 6.96
CA LEU A 54 -9.43 -6.53 7.52
C LEU A 54 -10.75 -6.39 8.28
N SER A 55 -11.08 -5.20 8.78
CA SER A 55 -12.32 -4.95 9.51
C SER A 55 -13.59 -5.21 8.65
N PRO A 56 -14.60 -5.93 9.19
CA PRO A 56 -15.92 -6.10 8.57
C PRO A 56 -16.78 -4.82 8.64
N GLU A 57 -16.30 -3.78 9.32
CA GLU A 57 -17.07 -2.56 9.54
C GLU A 57 -17.21 -1.73 8.26
N LYS A 58 -18.41 -1.20 8.03
CA LYS A 58 -18.72 -0.38 6.86
C LYS A 58 -17.76 0.83 6.81
N GLY A 59 -17.18 1.06 5.64
CA GLY A 59 -16.37 2.25 5.33
C GLY A 59 -17.08 3.54 5.78
N ILE A 60 -16.32 4.49 6.31
CA ILE A 60 -16.82 5.86 6.47
C ILE A 60 -16.39 6.53 5.17
N GLY A 61 -17.32 6.58 4.22
CA GLY A 61 -17.09 6.98 2.84
C GLY A 61 -18.32 6.62 2.02
N TYR A 62 -19.02 7.66 1.59
CA TYR A 62 -20.27 7.64 0.83
C TYR A 62 -20.17 6.66 -0.36
N LEU A 63 -21.17 5.77 -0.47
CA LEU A 63 -21.43 4.83 -1.58
C LEU A 63 -20.79 3.42 -1.48
N ILE A 64 -21.62 2.53 -0.92
CA ILE A 64 -21.77 1.10 -1.26
C ILE A 64 -20.77 0.11 -0.62
N ARG A 65 -21.19 -0.37 0.56
CA ARG A 65 -21.41 -1.79 0.90
C ARG A 65 -20.54 -2.82 0.16
N LYS A 66 -19.30 -3.03 0.62
CA LYS A 66 -18.63 -4.33 0.56
C LYS A 66 -17.49 -4.34 1.58
N GLU A 67 -17.50 -5.34 2.45
CA GLU A 67 -16.38 -5.67 3.31
C GLU A 67 -15.16 -5.86 2.39
N ARG A 68 -14.05 -5.14 2.63
CA ARG A 68 -12.83 -5.34 1.85
C ARG A 68 -12.21 -6.71 2.13
N LYS A 69 -12.41 -7.28 3.33
CA LYS A 69 -11.96 -8.63 3.75
C LYS A 69 -10.49 -8.92 3.39
N GLY A 70 -9.64 -7.92 3.49
CA GLY A 70 -8.22 -8.02 3.17
C GLY A 70 -7.91 -8.08 1.69
N ILE A 71 -8.85 -7.77 0.78
CA ILE A 71 -8.67 -8.01 -0.67
C ILE A 71 -7.41 -7.34 -1.23
N GLY A 72 -7.08 -6.11 -0.83
CA GLY A 72 -5.85 -5.47 -1.30
C GLY A 72 -4.58 -6.15 -0.79
N LEU A 73 -4.56 -6.60 0.48
CA LEU A 73 -3.43 -7.38 1.01
C LEU A 73 -3.33 -8.74 0.31
N ASN A 74 -4.46 -9.40 0.10
CA ASN A 74 -4.52 -10.66 -0.63
C ASN A 74 -4.02 -10.51 -2.07
N ASN A 75 -4.32 -9.39 -2.76
CA ASN A 75 -3.79 -9.11 -4.08
C ASN A 75 -2.27 -8.93 -4.06
N LEU A 76 -1.73 -8.17 -3.10
CA LEU A 76 -0.29 -7.98 -2.94
C LEU A 76 0.45 -9.28 -2.65
N ARG A 77 -0.09 -10.12 -1.74
CA ARG A 77 0.46 -11.45 -1.44
C ARG A 77 0.43 -12.36 -2.67
N LYS A 78 -0.69 -12.42 -3.38
CA LYS A 78 -0.81 -13.22 -4.61
C LYS A 78 0.15 -12.78 -5.71
N ALA A 79 0.51 -11.51 -5.74
CA ALA A 79 1.51 -10.97 -6.67
C ALA A 79 2.97 -11.21 -6.20
N GLY A 80 3.18 -11.82 -5.04
CA GLY A 80 4.50 -12.17 -4.52
C GLY A 80 5.20 -11.04 -3.75
N TYR A 81 4.47 -10.00 -3.35
CA TYR A 81 5.04 -8.82 -2.68
C TYR A 81 4.98 -8.85 -1.15
N GLU A 82 4.76 -10.01 -0.54
CA GLU A 82 4.60 -10.12 0.93
C GLU A 82 5.83 -9.62 1.71
N GLU A 83 7.04 -9.94 1.24
CA GLU A 83 8.29 -9.56 1.91
C GLU A 83 8.66 -8.07 1.75
N VAL A 84 8.04 -7.36 0.80
CA VAL A 84 8.33 -5.94 0.54
C VAL A 84 7.30 -5.01 1.16
N ILE A 85 6.25 -5.52 1.81
CA ILE A 85 5.19 -4.72 2.41
C ILE A 85 5.25 -4.70 3.94
N LYS A 86 5.00 -3.52 4.51
CA LYS A 86 4.65 -3.35 5.93
C LYS A 86 3.24 -2.80 5.99
N PHE A 87 2.35 -3.45 6.74
CA PHE A 87 0.95 -3.05 6.81
C PHE A 87 0.55 -2.62 8.22
N TYR A 88 -0.14 -1.49 8.31
CA TYR A 88 -0.75 -0.99 9.53
C TYR A 88 -2.27 -0.85 9.35
N GLU A 89 -3.03 -1.64 10.11
CA GLU A 89 -4.47 -1.47 10.22
C GLU A 89 -4.82 -0.44 11.30
N ALA A 90 -4.63 0.84 10.97
CA ALA A 90 -4.96 1.94 11.86
C ALA A 90 -5.19 3.23 11.05
N PRO A 91 -5.87 4.25 11.63
CA PRO A 91 -5.94 5.57 11.03
C PRO A 91 -4.54 6.15 10.81
N SER A 92 -4.30 6.77 9.66
CA SER A 92 -2.98 7.30 9.29
C SER A 92 -2.42 8.32 10.27
N HIS A 93 -3.27 9.19 10.83
CA HIS A 93 -2.85 10.18 11.82
C HIS A 93 -2.30 9.57 13.13
N LEU A 94 -2.55 8.28 13.40
CA LEU A 94 -1.97 7.56 14.54
C LEU A 94 -0.70 6.78 14.17
N VAL A 95 -0.51 6.46 12.89
CA VAL A 95 0.63 5.68 12.40
C VAL A 95 1.77 6.59 11.97
N LEU A 96 1.49 7.66 11.22
CA LEU A 96 2.51 8.52 10.63
C LEU A 96 3.51 9.08 11.66
N PRO A 97 3.11 9.58 12.85
CA PRO A 97 4.07 10.07 13.84
C PRO A 97 5.05 8.99 14.34
N LYS A 98 4.68 7.71 14.25
CA LYS A 98 5.52 6.57 14.68
C LYS A 98 6.55 6.14 13.63
N LEU A 99 6.53 6.76 12.45
CA LEU A 99 7.47 6.48 11.37
C LEU A 99 8.67 7.45 11.38
N GLU A 100 8.68 8.46 12.25
CA GLU A 100 9.77 9.43 12.38
C GLU A 100 10.95 8.91 13.23
N ASP A 101 10.72 7.84 13.99
CA ASP A 101 11.71 7.17 14.86
C ASP A 101 12.50 6.07 14.13
#